data_AF-A0A0L1KAP5-F1
#
_entry.id   AF-A0A0L1KAP5-F1
#
_cell.length_a   1.000
_cell.length_b   1.000
_cell.length_c   1.000
_cell.angle_alpha   90.00
_cell.angle_beta   90.00
_cell.angle_gamma   90.00
#
_symmetry.space_group_name_H-M   'P 1'
#
loop_
_entity.id
_entity.type
_entity.pdbx_description
1 polymer ?
#
loop_
_entity_poly.entity_id
_entity_poly.type
_entity_poly.pdbx_seq_one_letter_code
_entity_poly.pdbx_strand_id
1 'polypeptide(L)'
;MRLPSNAHVAIVDGENFTVMRNTGQPLEPKLGSAEKPDLSATNYSAGVKHQDNAGQQLGRTDLEELAHGAAATEWLNAKAIAGDISDILVIADPKTLGEMRRHYHGELKKRLVGEIDKTMTGEPTDRIEQAIANA
;
A
#
# COMPACT_ATOMS: atom_id res chain seq x y z
N MET A 1 15.86 7.13 4.31
CA MET A 1 15.03 8.31 4.67
C MET A 1 14.70 8.27 6.15
N ARG A 2 14.14 9.34 6.73
CA ARG A 2 13.65 9.31 8.13
C ARG A 2 12.22 8.76 8.19
N LEU A 3 12.00 7.65 8.90
CA LEU A 3 10.68 7.06 9.13
C LEU A 3 10.31 7.15 10.61
N PRO A 4 9.35 7.97 11.05
CA PRO A 4 9.02 8.10 12.47
C PRO A 4 8.77 6.76 13.17
N SER A 5 9.14 6.66 14.45
CA SER A 5 8.76 5.51 15.27
C SER A 5 7.23 5.43 15.32
N ASN A 6 6.68 4.22 15.32
CA ASN A 6 5.26 3.93 15.18
C ASN A 6 4.61 4.27 13.82
N ALA A 7 5.35 4.80 12.84
CA ALA A 7 4.81 4.99 11.50
C ALA A 7 4.40 3.65 10.89
N HIS A 8 3.30 3.67 10.14
CA HIS A 8 2.88 2.54 9.33
C HIS A 8 3.69 2.50 8.03
N VAL A 9 3.93 1.30 7.53
CA VAL A 9 4.53 1.06 6.22
C VAL A 9 3.56 0.19 5.45
N ALA A 10 2.95 0.74 4.40
CA ALA A 10 2.13 0.00 3.47
C ALA A 10 3.00 -0.48 2.31
N ILE A 11 3.05 -1.78 2.08
CA ILE A 11 3.73 -2.42 0.96
C ILE A 11 2.64 -2.99 0.05
N VAL A 12 2.56 -2.47 -1.18
CA VAL A 12 1.46 -2.74 -2.11
C VAL A 12 2.00 -3.07 -3.50
N ASP A 13 1.46 -4.09 -4.14
CA ASP A 13 1.57 -4.30 -5.60
C ASP A 13 0.17 -4.58 -6.19
N GLY A 14 0.10 -5.04 -7.43
CA GLY A 14 -1.17 -5.37 -8.09
C GLY A 14 -1.96 -6.53 -7.45
N GLU A 15 -1.38 -7.30 -6.52
CA GLU A 15 -2.01 -8.51 -5.97
C GLU A 15 -1.88 -8.64 -4.44
N ASN A 16 -0.94 -7.93 -3.82
CA ASN A 16 -0.51 -8.09 -2.45
C ASN A 16 -0.56 -6.76 -1.71
N PHE A 17 -1.17 -6.77 -0.53
CA PHE A 17 -1.18 -5.64 0.38
C PHE A 17 -0.77 -6.10 1.77
N THR A 18 0.30 -5.51 2.30
CA THR A 18 0.79 -5.74 3.65
C THR A 18 1.01 -4.42 4.36
N VAL A 19 0.65 -4.36 5.64
CA VAL A 19 0.94 -3.23 6.52
C VAL A 19 1.88 -3.71 7.63
N MET A 20 2.93 -2.95 7.85
CA MET A 20 3.88 -3.15 8.94
C MET A 20 3.97 -1.87 9.76
N ARG A 21 4.58 -1.96 10.95
CA ARG A 21 4.81 -0.80 11.82
C ARG A 21 6.28 -0.65 12.15
N ASN A 22 6.79 0.58 12.08
CA ASN A 22 8.13 0.88 12.54
C ASN A 22 8.20 0.80 14.07
N THR A 23 8.89 -0.22 14.58
CA THR A 23 9.22 -0.42 15.99
C THR A 23 10.61 0.12 16.35
N GLY A 24 11.39 0.54 15.35
CA GLY A 24 12.73 1.09 15.49
C GLY A 24 12.79 2.60 15.66
N GLN A 25 13.99 3.15 15.48
CA GLN A 25 14.25 4.58 15.58
C GLN A 25 14.07 5.27 14.22
N PRO A 26 13.90 6.61 14.19
CA PRO A 26 13.62 7.29 12.93
C PRO A 26 14.67 7.17 11.83
N LEU A 27 15.95 6.98 12.19
CA LEU A 27 17.06 6.80 11.25
C LEU A 27 17.49 5.34 11.11
N GLU A 28 16.97 4.46 11.96
CA GLU A 28 17.27 3.03 12.00
C GLU A 28 15.94 2.26 12.12
N PRO A 29 15.13 2.24 11.04
CA PRO A 29 13.82 1.63 11.08
C PRO A 29 13.93 0.12 11.32
N LYS A 30 13.01 -0.39 12.13
CA LYS A 30 12.81 -1.82 12.36
C LYS A 30 11.34 -2.13 12.18
N LEU A 31 11.00 -3.14 11.38
CA LEU A 31 9.60 -3.42 11.07
C LEU A 31 9.11 -4.58 11.95
N GLY A 32 7.94 -4.36 12.56
CA GLY A 32 7.24 -5.37 13.33
C GLY A 32 6.54 -6.42 12.47
N SER A 33 5.57 -7.11 13.06
CA SER A 33 4.78 -8.12 12.36
C SER A 33 4.05 -7.55 11.15
N ALA A 34 4.01 -8.35 10.08
CA ALA A 34 3.23 -8.07 8.88
C ALA A 34 1.76 -8.43 9.12
N GLU A 35 0.88 -7.47 8.85
CA GLU A 35 -0.57 -7.67 8.77
C GLU A 35 -1.00 -7.63 7.30
N LYS A 36 -1.91 -8.52 6.92
CA LYS A 36 -2.56 -8.50 5.59
C LYS A 36 -4.01 -8.04 5.77
N PRO A 37 -4.31 -6.77 5.49
CA PRO A 37 -5.67 -6.26 5.65
C PRO A 37 -6.65 -6.97 4.71
N ASP A 38 -7.87 -7.18 5.20
CA ASP A 38 -8.96 -7.67 4.35
C ASP A 38 -9.55 -6.53 3.52
N LEU A 39 -9.42 -6.64 2.20
CA LEU A 39 -9.97 -5.68 1.24
C LEU A 39 -11.41 -6.04 0.81
N SER A 40 -12.00 -7.13 1.28
CA SER A 40 -13.36 -7.56 0.88
C SER A 40 -14.44 -6.52 1.17
N ALA A 41 -14.25 -5.71 2.22
CA ALA A 41 -15.14 -4.62 2.62
C ALA A 41 -14.98 -3.36 1.74
N THR A 42 -13.94 -3.28 0.91
CA THR A 42 -13.80 -2.24 -0.10
C THR A 42 -14.56 -2.64 -1.37
N ASN A 43 -14.80 -1.70 -2.29
CA ASN A 43 -15.51 -1.99 -3.55
C ASN A 43 -14.73 -2.92 -4.50
N TYR A 44 -13.59 -3.46 -4.07
CA TYR A 44 -12.81 -4.50 -4.76
C TYR A 44 -13.69 -5.62 -5.32
N SER A 45 -14.66 -6.10 -4.53
CA SER A 45 -15.59 -7.17 -4.90
C SER A 45 -16.56 -6.82 -6.04
N ALA A 46 -16.86 -5.52 -6.22
CA ALA A 46 -17.83 -5.04 -7.21
C ALA A 46 -17.21 -4.80 -8.59
N GLY A 47 -15.93 -4.41 -8.65
CA GLY A 47 -15.20 -4.21 -9.91
C GLY A 47 -14.92 -5.51 -10.67
N VAL A 48 -14.73 -6.63 -9.95
CA VAL A 48 -14.42 -7.94 -10.56
C VAL A 48 -15.68 -8.67 -11.08
N LYS A 49 -16.87 -8.36 -10.54
CA LYS A 49 -18.10 -9.14 -10.82
C LYS A 49 -18.93 -8.67 -12.02
N HIS A 50 -18.64 -7.50 -12.60
CA HIS A 50 -19.38 -6.96 -13.74
C HIS A 50 -18.47 -6.77 -14.95
N GLN A 51 -18.09 -7.85 -15.65
CA GLN A 51 -17.88 -7.77 -17.10
C GLN A 51 -17.86 -9.16 -17.75
N ASP A 52 -18.80 -9.34 -18.69
CA ASP A 52 -19.08 -10.57 -19.43
C ASP A 52 -17.95 -11.00 -20.40
N ASN A 53 -17.97 -12.30 -20.69
CA ASN A 53 -16.99 -13.13 -21.39
C ASN A 53 -16.55 -12.66 -22.79
N ALA A 54 -15.26 -12.90 -23.12
CA ALA A 54 -14.81 -13.72 -24.27
C ALA A 54 -13.51 -13.27 -25.00
N GLY A 55 -12.74 -12.27 -24.55
CA GLY A 55 -11.53 -11.89 -25.32
C GLY A 55 -10.39 -11.13 -24.63
N GLN A 56 -10.36 -11.00 -23.30
CA GLN A 56 -9.59 -9.94 -22.62
C GLN A 56 -8.66 -10.42 -21.48
N GLN A 57 -8.02 -11.58 -21.57
CA GLN A 57 -7.31 -12.13 -20.41
C GLN A 57 -6.14 -11.25 -19.90
N LEU A 58 -5.39 -10.59 -20.79
CA LEU A 58 -4.34 -9.63 -20.39
C LEU A 58 -4.92 -8.31 -19.84
N GLY A 59 -5.91 -7.72 -20.53
CA GLY A 59 -6.54 -6.48 -20.07
C GLY A 59 -7.32 -6.64 -18.76
N ARG A 60 -7.82 -7.84 -18.47
CA ARG A 60 -8.45 -8.19 -17.19
C ARG A 60 -7.45 -8.18 -16.05
N THR A 61 -6.28 -8.79 -16.22
CA THR A 61 -5.23 -8.77 -15.20
C THR A 61 -4.76 -7.34 -14.91
N ASP A 62 -4.56 -6.52 -15.95
CA ASP A 62 -4.18 -5.12 -15.76
C ASP A 62 -5.23 -4.31 -14.97
N LEU A 63 -6.53 -4.55 -15.22
CA LEU A 63 -7.62 -3.91 -14.50
C LEU A 63 -7.74 -4.42 -13.05
N GLU A 64 -7.56 -5.71 -12.83
CA GLU A 64 -7.55 -6.33 -11.50
C GLU A 64 -6.41 -5.77 -10.64
N GLU A 65 -5.21 -5.62 -11.21
CA GLU A 65 -4.07 -5.02 -10.53
C GLU A 65 -4.32 -3.56 -10.11
N LEU A 66 -4.89 -2.76 -11.02
CA LEU A 66 -5.25 -1.37 -10.72
C LEU A 66 -6.35 -1.29 -9.66
N ALA A 67 -7.35 -2.18 -9.73
CA ALA A 67 -8.40 -2.26 -8.74
C ALA A 67 -7.87 -2.64 -7.34
N HIS A 68 -6.86 -3.50 -7.27
CA HIS A 68 -6.20 -3.85 -6.01
C HIS A 68 -5.49 -2.65 -5.40
N GLY A 69 -4.72 -1.88 -6.18
CA GLY A 69 -4.09 -0.65 -5.72
C GLY A 69 -5.09 0.41 -5.24
N ALA A 70 -6.23 0.55 -5.94
CA ALA A 70 -7.32 1.42 -5.53
C ALA A 70 -7.96 0.96 -4.21
N ALA A 71 -8.24 -0.35 -4.06
CA ALA A 71 -8.81 -0.94 -2.85
C ALA A 71 -7.88 -0.78 -1.63
N ALA A 72 -6.58 -1.05 -1.79
CA ALA A 72 -5.59 -0.80 -0.75
C ALA A 72 -5.58 0.68 -0.32
N THR A 73 -5.73 1.59 -1.28
CA THR A 73 -5.83 3.03 -1.01
C THR A 73 -7.11 3.41 -0.27
N GLU A 74 -8.26 2.83 -0.62
CA GLU A 74 -9.52 3.04 0.10
C GLU A 74 -9.40 2.61 1.57
N TRP A 75 -8.75 1.46 1.82
CA TRP A 75 -8.50 0.98 3.18
C TRP A 75 -7.60 1.96 3.96
N LEU A 76 -6.50 2.40 3.36
CA LEU A 76 -5.58 3.38 3.97
C LEU A 76 -6.27 4.72 4.23
N ASN A 77 -7.11 5.19 3.32
CA ASN A 77 -7.92 6.39 3.49
C ASN A 77 -8.86 6.25 4.69
N ALA A 78 -9.57 5.13 4.81
CA ALA A 78 -10.49 4.90 5.93
C ALA A 78 -9.74 4.92 7.28
N LYS A 79 -8.56 4.29 7.35
CA LYS A 79 -7.70 4.32 8.54
C LYS A 79 -7.14 5.70 8.86
N ALA A 80 -6.73 6.46 7.85
CA ALA A 80 -6.31 7.84 8.02
C ALA A 80 -7.43 8.74 8.54
N ILE A 81 -8.65 8.61 7.98
CA ILE A 81 -9.84 9.36 8.40
C ILE A 81 -10.23 9.02 9.83
N ALA A 82 -10.19 7.73 10.21
CA ALA A 82 -10.48 7.28 11.56
C ALA A 82 -9.43 7.74 12.60
N GLY A 83 -8.25 8.15 12.16
CA GLY A 83 -7.14 8.54 13.04
C GLY A 83 -6.27 7.36 13.51
N ASP A 84 -6.49 6.16 12.97
CA ASP A 84 -5.72 4.95 13.29
C ASP A 84 -4.27 5.03 12.77
N ILE A 85 -4.06 5.82 11.71
CA ILE A 85 -2.74 6.09 11.12
C ILE A 85 -2.39 7.54 11.42
N SER A 86 -1.23 7.78 12.04
CA SER A 86 -0.67 9.13 12.25
C SER A 86 0.39 9.49 11.20
N ASP A 87 1.21 8.50 10.82
CA ASP A 87 2.32 8.62 9.89
C ASP A 87 2.36 7.36 9.03
N ILE A 88 2.53 7.52 7.72
CA ILE A 88 2.60 6.39 6.80
C ILE A 88 3.59 6.60 5.66
N LEU A 89 4.38 5.56 5.42
CA LEU A 89 5.18 5.37 4.21
C LEU A 89 4.46 4.38 3.28
N VAL A 90 4.33 4.72 2.01
CA VAL A 90 3.80 3.81 0.98
C VAL A 90 4.95 3.33 0.09
N ILE A 91 5.08 2.01 -0.04
CA ILE A 91 6.05 1.35 -0.91
C ILE A 91 5.26 0.55 -1.92
N ALA A 92 5.39 0.88 -3.20
CA ALA A 92 4.69 0.16 -4.26
C ALA A 92 5.44 0.23 -5.58
N ASP A 93 5.19 -0.71 -6.48
CA ASP A 93 5.69 -0.59 -7.84
C ASP A 93 5.15 0.69 -8.53
N PRO A 94 5.85 1.24 -9.53
CA PRO A 94 5.46 2.52 -10.14
C PRO A 94 4.03 2.56 -10.70
N LYS A 95 3.52 1.44 -11.23
CA LYS A 95 2.17 1.36 -11.81
C LYS A 95 1.13 1.43 -10.69
N THR A 96 1.27 0.58 -9.66
CA THR A 96 0.38 0.58 -8.50
C THR A 96 0.41 1.93 -7.78
N LEU A 97 1.60 2.49 -7.52
CA LEU A 97 1.74 3.79 -6.86
C LEU A 97 1.07 4.92 -7.65
N GLY A 98 1.17 4.88 -8.99
CA GLY A 98 0.49 5.80 -9.88
C GLY A 98 -1.03 5.75 -9.72
N GLU A 99 -1.62 4.56 -9.62
CA GLU A 99 -3.05 4.40 -9.38
C GLU A 99 -3.44 4.85 -7.97
N MET A 100 -2.70 4.45 -6.93
CA MET A 100 -2.95 4.84 -5.54
C MET A 100 -3.03 6.37 -5.37
N ARG A 101 -2.10 7.12 -5.97
CA ARG A 101 -2.05 8.59 -5.89
C ARG A 101 -3.33 9.29 -6.37
N ARG A 102 -4.05 8.67 -7.32
CA ARG A 102 -5.34 9.20 -7.84
C ARG A 102 -6.46 9.10 -6.81
N HIS A 103 -6.35 8.13 -5.89
CA HIS A 103 -7.36 7.82 -4.89
C HIS A 103 -7.02 8.33 -3.49
N TYR A 104 -5.85 8.96 -3.29
CA TYR A 104 -5.47 9.50 -1.98
C TYR A 104 -6.43 10.58 -1.48
N HIS A 105 -7.04 10.31 -0.33
CA HIS A 105 -7.82 11.27 0.41
C HIS A 105 -6.92 12.32 1.08
N GLY A 106 -7.44 13.52 1.33
CA GLY A 106 -6.69 14.62 1.95
C GLY A 106 -6.10 14.25 3.32
N GLU A 107 -6.82 13.46 4.11
CA GLU A 107 -6.32 12.98 5.41
C GLU A 107 -5.14 12.00 5.27
N LEU A 108 -5.15 11.13 4.26
CA LEU A 108 -4.01 10.25 3.99
C LEU A 108 -2.80 11.06 3.52
N LYS A 109 -3.01 12.04 2.62
CA LYS A 109 -1.94 12.95 2.15
C LYS A 109 -1.25 13.70 3.28
N LYS A 110 -2.00 14.15 4.30
CA LYS A 110 -1.43 14.82 5.47
C LYS A 110 -0.52 13.94 6.33
N ARG A 111 -0.72 12.62 6.27
CA ARG A 111 -0.01 11.62 7.08
C ARG A 111 1.12 10.93 6.32
N LEU A 112 1.20 11.13 5.00
CA LEU A 112 2.25 10.58 4.16
C LEU A 112 3.61 11.19 4.56
N VAL A 113 4.52 10.34 5.04
CA VAL A 113 5.91 10.73 5.32
C VAL A 113 6.83 10.50 4.11
N GLY A 114 6.35 9.75 3.13
CA GLY A 114 6.97 9.60 1.83
C GLY A 114 6.43 8.40 1.05
N GLU A 115 7.00 8.21 -0.12
CA GLU A 115 6.64 7.15 -1.06
C GLU A 115 7.93 6.56 -1.65
N ILE A 116 7.96 5.24 -1.87
CA ILE A 116 9.05 4.54 -2.55
C ILE A 116 8.45 3.78 -3.73
N ASP A 117 8.90 4.10 -4.95
CA ASP A 117 8.43 3.53 -6.21
C ASP A 117 9.18 2.23 -6.58
N LYS A 118 9.11 1.24 -5.69
CA LYS A 118 9.77 -0.05 -5.84
C LYS A 118 8.90 -1.19 -5.34
N THR A 119 8.86 -2.30 -6.09
CA THR A 119 8.26 -3.55 -5.64
C THR A 119 9.04 -4.12 -4.46
N MET A 120 8.37 -4.35 -3.34
CA MET A 120 8.92 -4.92 -2.10
C MET A 120 8.01 -5.99 -1.49
N THR A 121 6.92 -6.33 -2.16
CA THR A 121 6.02 -7.41 -1.78
C THR A 121 6.76 -8.75 -1.85
N GLY A 122 6.61 -9.58 -0.82
CA GLY A 122 7.30 -10.86 -0.71
C GLY A 122 8.80 -10.77 -0.38
N GLU A 123 9.40 -9.58 -0.33
CA GLU A 123 10.79 -9.42 0.12
C GLU A 123 10.91 -9.69 1.64
N PRO A 124 12.06 -10.20 2.10
CA PRO A 124 12.35 -10.33 3.52
C PRO A 124 12.31 -8.98 4.25
N THR A 125 11.91 -8.98 5.52
CA THR A 125 11.78 -7.75 6.32
C THR A 125 13.06 -6.89 6.33
N ASP A 126 14.23 -7.51 6.41
CA ASP A 126 15.53 -6.82 6.40
C ASP A 126 15.82 -6.11 5.07
N ARG A 127 15.36 -6.66 3.95
CA ARG A 127 15.42 -6.01 2.62
C ARG A 127 14.54 -4.77 2.57
N ILE A 128 13.34 -4.84 3.15
CA ILE A 128 12.41 -3.70 3.22
C ILE A 128 13.00 -2.59 4.11
N GLU A 129 13.53 -2.94 5.28
CA GLU A 129 14.22 -2.01 6.19
C GLU A 129 15.38 -1.28 5.49
N GLN A 130 16.22 -2.01 4.74
CA GLN A 130 17.31 -1.42 3.97
C GLN A 130 16.81 -0.48 2.88
N ALA A 131 15.72 -0.83 2.19
CA ALA A 131 15.13 0.05 1.18
C ALA A 131 14.66 1.37 1.78
N ILE A 132 14.02 1.32 2.95
CA ILE A 132 13.59 2.51 3.69
C ILE A 132 14.81 3.33 4.15
N ALA A 133 15.85 2.69 4.67
CA ALA A 133 17.05 3.39 5.12
C ALA A 133 17.75 4.14 3.98
N ASN A 134 17.80 3.55 2.78
CA ASN A 134 18.49 4.06 1.61
C ASN A 134 17.69 5.04 0.73
N ALA A 135 16.38 5.18 0.96
CA ALA A 135 15.52 6.15 0.27
C ALA A 135 15.81 7.61 0.67
#